data_AF-A0A950C3Q2-F1
#
_entry.id   AF-A0A950C3Q2-F1
#
_cell.length_a   1.000
_cell.length_b   1.000
_cell.length_c   1.000
_cell.angle_alpha   90.00
_cell.angle_beta   90.00
_cell.angle_gamma   90.00
#
_symmetry.space_group_name_H-M   'P 1'
#
loop_
_entity.id
_entity.type
_entity.pdbx_description
1 polymer ?
#
loop_
_entity_poly.entity_id
_entity_poly.type
_entity_poly.pdbx_seq_one_letter_code
_entity_poly.pdbx_strand_id
1 'polypeptide(L)'
;GNAIEWGHRKNADLVLRITYRIDPESITLIIKDQGPGFNPRNLPHAACDEDPIGHIELRNELGLREGGFGIMLARGLVDDFRYNDRGNEVTLIKRFHRTHVDPR
;
A
#
# COMPACT_ATOMS: atom_id res chain seq x y z
N GLY A 1 -2.75 -7.84 2.82
CA GLY A 1 -3.02 -8.27 1.44
C GLY A 1 -1.73 -8.42 0.66
N ASN A 2 -1.24 -7.34 0.06
CA ASN A 2 -0.13 -7.39 -0.91
C ASN A 2 1.13 -8.08 -0.41
N ALA A 3 1.56 -7.75 0.81
CA ALA A 3 2.77 -8.31 1.42
C ALA A 3 2.74 -9.85 1.53
N ILE A 4 1.58 -10.41 1.86
CA ILE A 4 1.37 -11.86 2.01
C ILE A 4 1.24 -12.53 0.63
N GLU A 5 0.45 -11.92 -0.26
CA GLU A 5 0.14 -12.50 -1.57
C GLU A 5 1.32 -12.42 -2.54
N TRP A 6 1.96 -11.27 -2.64
CA TRP A 6 3.01 -10.99 -3.61
C TRP A 6 4.41 -11.13 -3.02
N GLY A 7 4.62 -10.63 -1.80
CA GLY A 7 5.90 -10.72 -1.11
C GLY A 7 6.18 -12.15 -0.65
N HIS A 8 5.29 -12.70 0.18
CA HIS A 8 5.45 -14.03 0.79
C HIS A 8 4.88 -15.18 -0.04
N ARG A 9 4.22 -14.92 -1.17
CA ARG A 9 3.60 -15.95 -2.02
C ARG A 9 2.69 -16.90 -1.24
N LYS A 10 1.93 -16.35 -0.29
CA LYS A 10 1.06 -17.09 0.65
C LYS A 10 1.78 -18.10 1.55
N ASN A 11 3.09 -17.98 1.71
CA ASN A 11 3.83 -18.77 2.70
C ASN A 11 3.57 -18.22 4.11
N ALA A 12 2.92 -19.04 4.94
CA ALA A 12 2.54 -18.68 6.31
C ALA A 12 3.73 -18.65 7.29
N ASP A 13 4.86 -19.26 6.95
CA ASP A 13 6.06 -19.30 7.79
C ASP A 13 6.86 -17.99 7.71
N LEU A 14 6.58 -17.14 6.72
CA LEU A 14 7.28 -15.88 6.54
C LEU A 14 6.65 -14.77 7.39
N VAL A 15 7.48 -14.14 8.21
CA VAL A 15 7.06 -13.05 9.10
C VAL A 15 6.89 -11.75 8.33
N LEU A 16 5.75 -11.08 8.54
CA LEU A 16 5.51 -9.71 8.13
C LEU A 16 5.88 -8.76 9.27
N ARG A 17 6.76 -7.79 9.01
CA ARG A 17 7.13 -6.78 10.02
C ARG A 17 6.31 -5.51 9.82
N ILE A 18 5.65 -5.08 10.87
CA ILE A 18 4.94 -3.80 10.92
C ILE A 18 5.58 -2.95 12.03
N THR A 19 6.15 -1.82 11.64
CA THR A 19 6.66 -0.80 12.56
C THR A 19 5.72 0.40 12.49
N TYR A 20 5.36 0.95 13.65
CA TYR A 20 4.52 2.14 13.70
C TYR A 20 5.11 3.20 14.63
N ARG A 21 4.82 4.46 14.31
CA ARG A 21 5.04 5.60 15.20
C ARG A 21 3.78 6.46 15.19
N ILE A 22 3.32 6.84 16.37
CA ILE A 22 2.23 7.78 16.54
C ILE A 22 2.79 8.94 17.36
N ASP A 23 2.65 10.14 16.84
CA ASP A 23 3.00 11.39 17.51
C ASP A 23 1.85 12.39 17.31
N PRO A 24 1.83 13.53 18.04
CA PRO A 24 0.72 14.49 17.94
C PRO A 24 0.49 15.08 16.54
N GLU A 25 1.44 14.93 15.63
CA GLU A 25 1.35 15.48 14.27
C GLU A 25 0.97 14.41 13.24
N SER A 26 1.25 13.14 13.50
CA SER A 26 1.10 12.09 12.48
C SER A 26 1.05 10.65 13.01
N ILE A 27 0.57 9.77 12.14
CA ILE A 27 0.77 8.31 12.20
C ILE A 27 1.69 7.92 11.06
N THR A 28 2.79 7.24 11.38
CA THR A 28 3.65 6.57 10.42
C THR A 28 3.50 5.05 10.56
N LEU A 29 3.26 4.37 9.44
CA LEU A 29 3.26 2.91 9.34
C LEU A 29 4.33 2.47 8.34
N ILE A 30 5.16 1.51 8.72
CA ILE A 30 6.16 0.89 7.85
C ILE A 30 5.88 -0.60 7.83
N ILE A 31 5.56 -1.14 6.66
CA ILE A 31 5.23 -2.54 6.46
C ILE A 31 6.31 -3.16 5.57
N LYS A 32 6.98 -4.20 6.06
CA LYS A 32 8.07 -4.89 5.36
C LYS A 32 7.83 -6.38 5.27
N ASP A 33 7.85 -6.90 4.05
CA ASP A 33 7.87 -8.34 3.78
C ASP A 33 9.27 -8.87 3.46
N GLN A 34 9.36 -10.20 3.32
CA GLN A 34 10.60 -10.92 3.08
C GLN A 34 10.74 -11.35 1.61
N GLY A 35 9.86 -10.85 0.75
CA GLY A 35 9.81 -11.17 -0.66
C GLY A 35 10.97 -10.56 -1.45
N PRO A 36 11.04 -10.87 -2.75
CA PRO A 36 12.03 -10.27 -3.65
C PRO A 36 11.81 -8.76 -3.81
N GLY A 37 10.59 -8.27 -3.57
CA GLY A 37 10.16 -6.91 -3.88
C GLY A 37 9.66 -6.78 -5.32
N PHE A 38 9.24 -5.59 -5.72
CA PHE A 38 8.69 -5.32 -7.05
C PHE A 38 8.95 -3.86 -7.47
N ASN A 39 8.78 -3.57 -8.76
CA ASN A 39 8.82 -2.20 -9.24
C ASN A 39 7.42 -1.55 -9.09
N PRO A 40 7.22 -0.59 -8.19
CA PRO A 40 5.91 0.02 -7.96
C PRO A 40 5.43 0.93 -9.09
N ARG A 41 6.31 1.26 -10.06
CA ARG A 41 5.96 2.00 -11.28
C ARG A 41 5.49 1.09 -12.42
N ASN A 42 5.59 -0.22 -12.25
CA ASN A 42 5.23 -1.19 -13.28
C ASN A 42 4.34 -2.30 -12.71
N LEU A 43 3.09 -1.96 -12.43
CA LEU A 43 2.07 -2.88 -11.89
C LEU A 43 0.77 -2.76 -12.69
N PRO A 44 0.69 -3.37 -13.90
CA PRO A 44 -0.46 -3.20 -14.79
C PRO A 44 -1.77 -3.81 -14.24
N HIS A 45 -1.66 -4.74 -13.28
CA HIS A 45 -2.80 -5.42 -12.64
C HIS A 45 -3.25 -4.74 -11.33
N ALA A 46 -2.68 -3.58 -11.00
CA ALA A 46 -3.10 -2.72 -9.91
C ALA A 46 -3.90 -1.55 -10.49
N ALA A 47 -4.94 -1.13 -9.77
CA ALA A 47 -5.71 0.05 -10.17
C ALA A 47 -4.83 1.30 -10.16
N CYS A 48 -5.02 2.17 -11.15
CA CYS A 48 -4.43 3.51 -11.20
C CYS A 48 -5.53 4.57 -11.30
N ASP A 49 -5.17 5.84 -11.08
CA ASP A 49 -6.15 6.92 -10.98
C ASP A 49 -6.74 7.27 -12.36
N GLU A 50 -5.96 7.08 -13.43
CA GLU A 50 -6.35 7.36 -14.81
C GLU A 50 -7.33 6.32 -15.39
N ASP A 51 -7.17 5.06 -14.98
CA ASP A 51 -8.03 3.95 -15.37
C ASP A 51 -8.31 3.02 -14.17
N PRO A 52 -9.27 3.38 -13.31
CA PRO A 52 -9.56 2.62 -12.10
C PRO A 52 -10.25 1.27 -12.35
N ILE A 53 -10.67 0.96 -13.58
CA ILE A 53 -11.49 -0.24 -13.89
C ILE A 53 -10.77 -1.16 -14.88
N GLY A 54 -9.96 -0.64 -15.82
CA GLY A 54 -9.32 -1.45 -16.85
C GLY A 54 -8.39 -2.55 -16.33
N HIS A 55 -7.83 -2.40 -15.12
CA HIS A 55 -7.03 -3.45 -14.50
C HIS A 55 -7.85 -4.72 -14.19
N ILE A 56 -9.18 -4.64 -14.11
CA ILE A 56 -10.07 -5.78 -13.79
C ILE A 56 -10.01 -6.84 -14.89
N GLU A 57 -10.09 -6.43 -16.16
CA GLU A 57 -10.03 -7.36 -17.30
C GLU A 57 -8.71 -8.12 -17.31
N LEU A 58 -7.59 -7.40 -17.20
CA LEU A 58 -6.26 -8.00 -17.11
C LEU A 58 -6.13 -8.96 -15.92
N ARG A 59 -6.70 -8.63 -14.76
CA ARG A 59 -6.68 -9.52 -13.59
C ARG A 59 -7.45 -10.81 -13.85
N ASN A 60 -8.59 -10.73 -14.52
CA ASN A 60 -9.39 -11.90 -14.89
C ASN A 60 -8.63 -12.79 -15.88
N GLU A 61 -8.00 -12.22 -16.90
CA GLU A 61 -7.15 -12.95 -17.86
C GLU A 61 -5.97 -13.66 -17.19
N LEU A 62 -5.36 -13.02 -16.20
CA LEU A 62 -4.25 -13.58 -15.42
C LEU A 62 -4.71 -14.57 -14.33
N GLY A 63 -6.03 -14.82 -14.18
CA GLY A 63 -6.58 -15.69 -13.14
C GLY A 63 -6.31 -15.19 -11.72
N LEU A 64 -6.14 -13.87 -11.55
CA LEU A 64 -5.89 -13.24 -10.25
C LEU A 64 -7.20 -13.05 -9.51
N ARG A 65 -7.14 -13.03 -8.16
CA ARG A 65 -8.31 -12.72 -7.35
C ARG A 65 -8.90 -11.35 -7.69
N GLU A 66 -10.20 -11.19 -7.48
CA GLU A 66 -10.87 -9.90 -7.57
C GLU A 66 -10.22 -8.83 -6.66
N GLY A 67 -10.25 -7.58 -7.12
CA GLY A 67 -9.68 -6.43 -6.42
C GLY A 67 -8.61 -5.72 -7.24
N GLY A 68 -7.46 -5.41 -6.63
CA GLY A 68 -6.38 -4.61 -7.24
C GLY A 68 -6.33 -3.15 -6.76
N PHE A 69 -7.27 -2.74 -5.91
CA PHE A 69 -7.40 -1.36 -5.43
C PHE A 69 -6.51 -0.98 -4.24
N GLY A 70 -5.82 -1.94 -3.62
CA GLY A 70 -5.16 -1.71 -2.32
C GLY A 70 -4.14 -0.58 -2.32
N ILE A 71 -3.33 -0.46 -3.38
CA ILE A 71 -2.33 0.61 -3.50
C ILE A 71 -3.02 1.95 -3.76
N MET A 72 -3.99 1.98 -4.67
CA MET A 72 -4.77 3.19 -5.01
C MET A 72 -5.47 3.77 -3.77
N LEU A 73 -6.19 2.92 -3.02
CA LEU A 73 -6.86 3.32 -1.79
C LEU A 73 -5.88 3.81 -0.73
N ALA A 74 -4.75 3.12 -0.56
CA ALA A 74 -3.74 3.55 0.39
C ALA A 74 -3.16 4.93 0.03
N ARG A 75 -2.84 5.17 -1.25
CA ARG A 75 -2.37 6.47 -1.75
C ARG A 75 -3.39 7.59 -1.55
N GLY A 76 -4.67 7.33 -1.77
CA GLY A 76 -5.74 8.32 -1.58
C GLY A 76 -6.02 8.66 -0.11
N LEU A 77 -5.67 7.77 0.83
CA LEU A 77 -5.94 7.96 2.25
C LEU A 77 -4.83 8.76 2.97
N VAL A 78 -3.58 8.56 2.59
CA VAL A 78 -2.40 9.04 3.32
C VAL A 78 -1.73 10.22 2.61
N ASP A 79 -0.95 10.98 3.36
CA ASP A 79 -0.31 12.20 2.86
C ASP A 79 1.13 11.96 2.37
N ASP A 80 1.73 10.81 2.71
CA ASP A 80 2.98 10.31 2.12
C ASP A 80 2.87 8.79 1.95
N PHE A 81 3.24 8.30 0.78
CA PHE A 81 3.24 6.88 0.42
C PHE A 81 4.49 6.58 -0.40
N ARG A 82 5.42 5.82 0.17
CA ARG A 82 6.72 5.52 -0.46
C ARG A 82 7.13 4.07 -0.28
N TYR A 83 7.69 3.50 -1.33
CA TYR A 83 8.38 2.22 -1.26
C TYR A 83 9.88 2.43 -1.04
N ASN A 84 10.56 1.45 -0.45
CA ASN A 84 12.01 1.36 -0.55
C ASN A 84 12.45 0.98 -1.98
N ASP A 85 13.75 1.09 -2.27
CA ASP A 85 14.31 0.79 -3.60
C ASP A 85 14.02 -0.63 -4.07
N ARG A 86 14.00 -1.59 -3.14
CA ARG A 86 13.70 -2.99 -3.43
C ARG A 86 12.21 -3.21 -3.72
N GLY A 87 11.32 -2.37 -3.22
CA GLY A 87 9.87 -2.52 -3.32
C GLY A 87 9.29 -3.64 -2.44
N ASN A 88 9.94 -3.98 -1.32
CA ASN A 88 9.43 -4.93 -0.33
C ASN A 88 9.13 -4.28 1.04
N GLU A 89 9.22 -2.96 1.10
CA GLU A 89 8.88 -2.15 2.26
C GLU A 89 8.08 -0.94 1.79
N VAL A 90 6.97 -0.66 2.46
CA VAL A 90 6.15 0.53 2.21
C VAL A 90 6.05 1.36 3.49
N THR A 91 6.26 2.67 3.36
CA THR A 91 5.99 3.66 4.40
C THR A 91 4.74 4.45 4.03
N LEU A 92 3.82 4.55 4.97
CA LEU A 92 2.60 5.34 4.88
C LEU A 92 2.61 6.38 6.01
N ILE A 93 2.34 7.64 5.70
CA ILE A 93 2.24 8.72 6.71
C ILE A 93 0.91 9.43 6.56
N LYS A 94 0.12 9.45 7.63
CA LYS A 94 -1.07 10.30 7.75
C LYS A 94 -0.78 11.40 8.76
N ARG A 95 -0.95 12.66 8.37
CA ARG A 95 -0.79 13.83 9.22
C ARG A 95 -2.14 14.21 9.83
N PHE A 96 -2.11 14.59 11.10
CA PHE A 96 -3.27 15.14 11.79
C PHE A 96 -3.34 16.62 11.47
N HIS A 97 -4.26 17.02 10.61
CA HIS A 97 -4.59 18.42 10.48
C HIS A 97 -5.24 18.88 11.78
N ARG A 98 -4.65 19.88 12.45
CA ARG A 98 -5.34 20.57 13.54
C ARG A 98 -6.59 21.19 12.93
N THR A 99 -7.75 20.67 13.30
CA THR A 99 -8.99 21.42 13.12
C THR A 99 -8.85 22.69 13.95
N HIS A 100 -8.81 23.84 13.27
CA HIS A 100 -8.96 25.12 13.94
C HIS A 100 -10.34 25.11 14.58
N VAL A 101 -10.40 24.90 15.90
CA VAL A 101 -11.61 25.18 16.67
C VAL A 101 -11.59 26.68 16.90
N ASP A 102 -12.44 27.39 16.17
CA ASP A 102 -12.63 28.82 16.36
C ASP A 102 -13.20 29.05 17.77
N PRO A 103 -12.50 29.79 18.66
CA PRO A 103 -13.04 30.09 19.98
C PRO A 103 -14.25 31.02 19.82
N ARG A 104 -15.42 30.53 20.23
CA ARG A 104 -16.62 31.35 20.40
C ARG A 104 -16.47 32.33 21.56
#